data_AF-A0A8T4W9Y2-F1
#
_entry.id   AF-A0A8T4W9Y2-F1
#
_cell.length_a   1.000
_cell.length_b   1.000
_cell.length_c   1.000
_cell.angle_alpha   90.00
_cell.angle_beta   90.00
_cell.angle_gamma   90.00
#
_symmetry.space_group_name_H-M   'P 1'
#
loop_
_entity.id
_entity.type
_entity.pdbx_description
1 polymer ?
#
loop_
_entity_poly.entity_id
_entity_poly.type
_entity_poly.pdbx_seq_one_letter_code
_entity_poly.pdbx_strand_id
1 'polypeptide(L)'
;MVVILLAGMPGAGKEEFLKIAKERDYDLVRMGDVVREQAEKVDLSKTEEKIGEFADRERKEHHQGIWADRTLSRVREEKTIIDGIRSLEEVNIFRSELEKDVPIVAIHSSPKTRFE
;
A
#
# COMPACT_ATOMS: atom_id res chain seq x y z
N MET A 1 5.84 18.52 -4.10
CA MET A 1 5.30 17.32 -3.42
C MET A 1 4.96 16.29 -4.47
N VAL A 2 5.58 15.11 -4.39
CA VAL A 2 5.35 14.01 -5.34
C VAL A 2 4.95 12.79 -4.54
N VAL A 3 3.68 12.41 -4.62
CA VAL A 3 3.17 11.17 -4.06
C VAL A 3 2.91 10.20 -5.21
N ILE A 4 3.39 8.97 -5.11
CA ILE A 4 3.22 7.94 -6.13
C ILE A 4 2.53 6.74 -5.49
N LEU A 5 1.44 6.29 -6.12
CA LEU A 5 0.74 5.07 -5.74
C LEU A 5 1.36 3.88 -6.44
N LEU A 6 1.85 2.89 -5.68
CA LEU A 6 2.46 1.68 -6.22
C LEU A 6 1.50 0.50 -6.15
N ALA A 7 1.26 -0.11 -7.31
CA ALA A 7 0.47 -1.32 -7.46
C ALA A 7 1.31 -2.44 -8.09
N GLY A 8 0.92 -3.69 -7.83
CA GLY A 8 1.57 -4.86 -8.41
C GLY A 8 1.29 -6.12 -7.61
N MET A 9 1.18 -7.23 -8.33
CA MET A 9 0.90 -8.55 -7.77
C MET A 9 2.05 -9.05 -6.87
N PRO A 10 1.80 -9.96 -5.92
CA PRO A 10 2.87 -10.64 -5.20
C PRO A 10 3.90 -11.27 -6.15
N GLY A 11 5.18 -11.08 -5.85
CA GLY A 11 6.29 -11.54 -6.70
C GLY A 11 6.56 -10.68 -7.94
N ALA A 12 5.85 -9.56 -8.17
CA ALA A 12 6.01 -8.77 -9.40
C ALA A 12 7.34 -8.00 -9.51
N GLY A 13 8.14 -7.92 -8.44
CA GLY A 13 9.39 -7.14 -8.40
C GLY A 13 9.22 -5.71 -7.85
N LYS A 14 8.11 -5.42 -7.16
CA LYS A 14 7.88 -4.10 -6.51
C LYS A 14 8.99 -3.70 -5.55
N GLU A 15 9.59 -4.66 -4.84
CA GLU A 15 10.66 -4.38 -3.88
C GLU A 15 11.89 -3.72 -4.53
N GLU A 16 12.23 -4.08 -5.77
CA GLU A 16 13.34 -3.44 -6.48
C GLU A 16 13.02 -1.96 -6.80
N PHE A 17 11.78 -1.69 -7.21
CA PHE A 17 11.32 -0.31 -7.40
C PHE A 17 11.41 0.51 -6.11
N LEU A 18 10.92 -0.06 -4.99
CA LEU A 18 10.96 0.60 -3.68
C LEU A 18 12.38 0.85 -3.19
N LYS A 19 13.29 -0.10 -3.42
CA LYS A 19 14.70 0.04 -3.08
C LYS A 19 15.35 1.22 -3.81
N ILE A 20 15.21 1.27 -5.14
CA ILE A 20 15.75 2.39 -5.94
C ILE A 20 15.10 3.71 -5.55
N ALA A 21 13.80 3.73 -5.26
CA ALA A 21 13.15 4.96 -4.84
C ALA A 21 13.66 5.48 -3.50
N LYS A 22 13.94 4.58 -2.54
CA LYS A 22 14.58 4.95 -1.27
C LYS A 22 15.97 5.54 -1.49
N GLU A 23 16.76 5.00 -2.42
CA GLU A 23 18.06 5.57 -2.83
C GLU A 23 17.94 6.95 -3.50
N ARG A 24 16.73 7.35 -3.92
CA ARG A 24 16.40 8.66 -4.51
C ARG A 24 15.65 9.58 -3.54
N ASP A 25 15.75 9.31 -2.24
CA ASP A 25 15.16 10.10 -1.16
C ASP A 25 13.63 10.16 -1.22
N TYR A 26 12.97 9.07 -1.62
CA TYR A 26 11.53 8.89 -1.39
C TYR A 26 11.28 8.24 -0.03
N ASP A 27 10.37 8.83 0.73
CA ASP A 27 9.75 8.17 1.87
C ASP A 27 8.89 7.00 1.40
N LEU A 28 8.95 5.89 2.12
CA LEU A 28 8.16 4.70 1.81
C LEU A 28 7.07 4.53 2.86
N VAL A 29 5.82 4.53 2.42
CA VAL A 29 4.65 4.24 3.24
C VAL A 29 4.01 2.96 2.72
N ARG A 30 4.13 1.88 3.47
CA ARG A 30 3.53 0.59 3.11
C ARG A 30 2.21 0.42 3.84
N MET A 31 1.12 0.31 3.09
CA MET A 31 -0.21 0.04 3.67
C MET A 31 -0.21 -1.29 4.44
N GLY A 32 0.57 -2.28 4.00
CA GLY A 32 0.74 -3.54 4.71
C GLY A 32 1.31 -3.40 6.13
N ASP A 33 2.16 -2.40 6.38
CA ASP A 33 2.69 -2.15 7.72
C ASP A 33 1.60 -1.57 8.63
N VAL A 34 0.72 -0.72 8.07
CA VAL A 34 -0.47 -0.23 8.78
C VAL A 34 -1.41 -1.38 9.14
N VAL A 35 -1.63 -2.33 8.24
CA VAL A 35 -2.42 -3.53 8.53
C VAL A 35 -1.81 -4.34 9.68
N ARG A 36 -0.50 -4.61 9.62
CA ARG A 36 0.22 -5.39 10.64
C ARG A 36 0.13 -4.74 12.01
N GLU A 37 0.37 -3.44 12.11
CA GLU A 37 0.28 -2.71 13.38
C GLU A 37 -1.14 -2.71 13.96
N GLN A 38 -2.18 -2.66 13.12
CA GLN A 38 -3.56 -2.78 13.61
C GLN A 38 -3.90 -4.22 14.01
N ALA A 39 -3.36 -5.23 13.30
CA ALA A 39 -3.53 -6.64 13.64
C ALA A 39 -2.85 -6.99 14.99
N GLU A 40 -1.70 -6.40 15.29
CA GLU A 40 -0.99 -6.56 16.56
C GLU A 40 -1.82 -6.10 17.76
N LYS A 41 -2.57 -5.00 17.62
CA LYS A 41 -3.44 -4.46 18.69
C LYS A 41 -4.57 -5.43 19.09
N VAL A 42 -4.87 -6.41 18.24
CA VAL A 42 -5.93 -7.41 18.45
C VAL A 42 -5.39 -8.86 18.48
N ASP A 43 -4.08 -9.03 18.66
CA ASP A 43 -3.37 -10.34 18.72
C ASP A 43 -3.58 -11.24 17.47
N LEU A 44 -3.72 -10.63 16.29
CA LEU A 44 -3.92 -11.32 15.00
C LEU A 44 -2.67 -11.32 14.09
N SER A 45 -1.51 -10.85 14.55
CA SER A 45 -0.28 -10.71 13.74
C SER A 45 0.55 -11.98 13.57
N LYS A 46 0.03 -13.16 13.96
CA LYS A 46 0.81 -14.41 14.06
C LYS A 46 1.18 -15.03 12.71
N THR A 47 0.38 -14.80 11.66
CA THR A 47 0.62 -15.35 10.32
C THR A 47 0.17 -14.37 9.23
N GLU A 48 0.81 -14.39 8.06
CA GLU A 48 0.42 -13.59 6.89
C GLU A 48 -1.03 -13.88 6.45
N GLU A 49 -1.50 -15.11 6.60
CA GLU A 49 -2.90 -15.49 6.34
C GLU A 49 -3.87 -14.74 7.25
N LYS A 50 -3.63 -14.71 8.57
CA LYS A 50 -4.48 -13.98 9.52
C LYS A 50 -4.45 -12.48 9.31
N ILE A 51 -3.30 -11.93 8.91
CA ILE A 51 -3.16 -10.52 8.56
C ILE A 51 -4.00 -10.20 7.31
N GLY A 52 -3.98 -11.08 6.31
CA GLY A 52 -4.81 -10.96 5.11
C GLY A 52 -6.31 -11.02 5.42
N GLU A 53 -6.72 -12.02 6.20
CA GLU A 53 -8.12 -12.16 6.67
C GLU A 53 -8.59 -10.95 7.46
N PHE A 54 -7.74 -10.42 8.35
CA PHE A 54 -8.02 -9.19 9.08
C PHE A 54 -8.18 -8.00 8.13
N ALA A 55 -7.25 -7.83 7.18
CA ALA A 55 -7.35 -6.76 6.18
C ALA A 55 -8.66 -6.81 5.40
N ASP A 56 -9.08 -8.00 4.98
CA ASP A 56 -10.31 -8.21 4.23
C ASP A 56 -11.56 -8.04 5.09
N ARG A 57 -11.52 -8.42 6.36
CA ARG A 57 -12.61 -8.17 7.31
C ARG A 57 -12.84 -6.67 7.50
N GLU A 58 -11.78 -5.90 7.76
CA GLU A 58 -11.89 -4.45 7.93
C GLU A 58 -12.44 -3.77 6.67
N ARG A 59 -12.06 -4.24 5.47
CA ARG A 59 -12.64 -3.74 4.20
C ARG A 59 -14.13 -4.02 4.08
N LYS A 60 -14.61 -5.15 4.61
CA LYS A 60 -16.03 -5.53 4.59
C LYS A 60 -16.84 -4.78 5.64
N GLU A 61 -16.26 -4.55 6.82
CA GLU A 61 -16.94 -3.88 7.94
C GLU A 61 -17.01 -2.35 7.78
N HIS A 62 -16.03 -1.76 7.09
CA HIS A 62 -15.98 -0.32 6.85
C HIS A 62 -16.25 0.00 5.37
N HIS A 63 -15.22 -0.04 4.52
CA HIS A 63 -15.29 0.16 3.07
C HIS A 63 -13.96 -0.26 2.41
N GLN A 64 -13.91 -0.37 1.08
CA GLN A 64 -12.72 -0.91 0.40
C GLN A 64 -11.48 -0.01 0.52
N GLY A 65 -11.69 1.26 0.81
CA GLY A 65 -10.67 2.28 1.03
C GLY A 65 -10.12 2.41 2.45
N ILE A 66 -10.62 1.64 3.43
CA ILE A 66 -10.31 1.85 4.87
C ILE A 66 -8.81 1.88 5.19
N TRP A 67 -8.01 1.10 4.46
CA TRP A 67 -6.57 1.07 4.67
C TRP A 67 -5.88 2.32 4.13
N ALA A 68 -6.42 2.97 3.10
CA ALA A 68 -5.93 4.25 2.63
C ALA A 68 -6.17 5.32 3.70
N ASP A 69 -7.39 5.40 4.27
CA ASP A 69 -7.73 6.36 5.32
C ASP A 69 -6.76 6.26 6.52
N ARG A 70 -6.54 5.03 7.00
CA ARG A 70 -5.63 4.77 8.11
C ARG A 70 -4.17 5.10 7.78
N THR A 71 -3.83 5.07 6.49
CA THR A 71 -2.48 5.34 5.98
C THR A 71 -2.21 6.83 5.80
N LEU A 72 -3.22 7.67 5.56
CA LEU A 72 -3.08 9.12 5.32
C LEU A 72 -2.22 9.82 6.37
N SER A 73 -2.42 9.49 7.65
CA SER A 73 -1.65 10.09 8.76
C SER A 73 -0.13 9.83 8.71
N ARG A 74 0.33 8.88 7.88
CA ARG A 74 1.74 8.53 7.72
C ARG A 74 2.40 9.17 6.50
N VAL A 75 1.61 9.77 5.60
CA VAL A 75 2.12 10.40 4.39
C VAL A 75 2.66 11.78 4.75
N ARG A 76 3.96 11.99 4.55
CA ARG A 76 4.63 13.30 4.76
C ARG A 76 4.66 14.08 3.45
N GLU A 77 4.57 15.40 3.50
CA GLU A 77 4.28 16.25 2.33
C GLU A 77 5.46 16.48 1.33
N GLU A 78 6.50 15.64 1.33
CA GLU A 78 7.68 15.82 0.47
C GLU A 78 7.67 14.92 -0.78
N LYS A 79 8.24 13.72 -0.67
CA LYS A 79 8.34 12.70 -1.71
C LYS A 79 7.97 11.36 -1.10
N THR A 80 6.85 10.77 -1.52
CA THR A 80 6.36 9.53 -0.90
C THR A 80 5.91 8.53 -1.93
N ILE A 81 6.28 7.27 -1.72
CA ILE A 81 5.65 6.14 -2.40
C ILE A 81 4.73 5.44 -1.41
N ILE A 82 3.47 5.30 -1.81
CA ILE A 82 2.48 4.51 -1.08
C ILE A 82 2.40 3.14 -1.75
N ASP A 83 2.93 2.11 -1.09
CA ASP A 83 2.88 0.74 -1.57
C ASP A 83 1.72 -0.04 -0.96
N GLY A 84 1.14 -0.92 -1.77
CA GLY A 84 0.10 -1.85 -1.36
C GLY A 84 -1.30 -1.44 -1.81
N ILE A 85 -1.40 -0.63 -2.86
CA ILE A 85 -2.69 -0.26 -3.47
C ILE A 85 -3.33 -1.49 -4.10
N ARG A 86 -4.58 -1.75 -3.74
CA ARG A 86 -5.39 -2.90 -4.12
C ARG A 86 -6.76 -2.53 -4.71
N SER A 87 -7.21 -1.28 -4.56
CA SER A 87 -8.49 -0.84 -5.14
C SER A 87 -8.46 0.59 -5.70
N LEU A 88 -9.39 0.89 -6.62
CA LEU A 88 -9.60 2.26 -7.10
C LEU A 88 -10.17 3.19 -6.02
N GLU A 89 -10.82 2.62 -5.00
CA GLU A 89 -11.34 3.40 -3.88
C GLU A 89 -10.20 3.98 -3.04
N GLU A 90 -9.16 3.18 -2.76
CA GLU A 90 -7.93 3.65 -2.11
C GLU A 90 -7.24 4.77 -2.91
N VAL A 91 -7.20 4.63 -4.24
CA VAL A 91 -6.66 5.67 -5.15
C VAL A 91 -7.45 6.97 -5.02
N ASN A 92 -8.78 6.89 -5.00
CA ASN A 92 -9.63 8.07 -4.94
C ASN A 92 -9.48 8.81 -3.61
N ILE A 93 -9.37 8.09 -2.49
CA ILE A 93 -9.09 8.67 -1.17
C ILE A 93 -7.77 9.44 -1.18
N PHE A 94 -6.68 8.84 -1.68
CA PHE A 94 -5.41 9.56 -1.75
C PHE A 94 -5.47 10.79 -2.65
N ARG A 95 -6.22 10.73 -3.76
CA ARG A 95 -6.38 11.89 -4.65
C ARG A 95 -7.22 13.00 -4.04
N SER A 96 -8.29 12.67 -3.31
CA SER A 96 -9.13 13.67 -2.66
C SER A 96 -8.40 14.33 -1.49
N GLU A 97 -7.79 13.54 -0.62
CA GLU A 97 -7.20 14.03 0.63
C GLU A 97 -5.85 14.73 0.42
N LEU A 98 -5.10 14.37 -0.63
CA LEU A 98 -3.82 15.03 -0.95
C LEU A 98 -3.98 16.21 -1.93
N GLU A 99 -5.21 16.48 -2.39
CA GLU A 99 -5.59 17.54 -3.33
C GLU A 99 -4.70 17.64 -4.58
N LYS A 100 -4.20 16.49 -5.08
CA LYS A 100 -3.17 16.43 -6.12
C LYS A 100 -3.44 15.35 -7.15
N ASP A 101 -2.87 15.56 -8.33
CA ASP A 101 -2.75 14.47 -9.31
C ASP A 101 -1.70 13.48 -8.81
N VAL A 102 -2.17 12.38 -8.23
CA VAL A 102 -1.34 11.31 -7.69
C VAL A 102 -1.17 10.25 -8.78
N PRO A 103 0.02 10.13 -9.41
CA PRO A 103 0.28 9.11 -10.41
C PRO A 103 0.27 7.71 -9.80
N ILE A 104 -0.14 6.73 -10.61
CA ILE A 104 -0.10 5.32 -10.27
C ILE A 104 0.99 4.66 -11.11
N VAL A 105 1.90 3.94 -10.45
CA VAL A 105 2.89 3.07 -11.08
C VAL A 105 2.49 1.62 -10.81
N ALA A 106 2.31 0.85 -11.88
CA ALA A 106 2.02 -0.58 -11.78
C ALA A 106 3.26 -1.38 -12.21
N ILE A 107 3.81 -2.17 -11.29
CA ILE A 107 4.88 -3.11 -11.62
C ILE A 107 4.24 -4.43 -12.06
N HIS A 108 4.54 -4.82 -13.30
CA HIS A 108 3.96 -5.99 -13.91
C HIS A 108 5.03 -7.01 -14.29
N SER A 109 4.79 -8.27 -13.88
CA SER A 109 5.55 -9.43 -14.29
C SER A 109 4.57 -10.56 -14.60
N SER A 110 4.90 -11.40 -15.58
CA SER A 110 4.05 -12.54 -15.98
C SER A 110 3.84 -13.51 -14.81
N PRO A 111 2.71 -14.24 -14.73
CA PRO A 111 2.51 -15.25 -13.69
C PRO A 111 3.65 -16.26 -13.61
N LYS A 112 4.21 -16.66 -14.76
CA LYS A 112 5.36 -17.55 -14.83
C LYS A 112 6.55 -16.95 -14.07
N THR A 113 6.97 -15.73 -14.42
CA THR A 113 8.09 -15.04 -13.75
C THR A 113 7.88 -14.78 -12.26
N ARG A 114 6.63 -14.59 -11.80
CA ARG A 114 6.33 -14.34 -10.38
C ARG A 114 6.37 -15.61 -9.51
N PHE A 115 6.29 -16.79 -10.13
CA PHE A 115 6.20 -18.09 -9.46
C PHE A 115 7.33 -19.07 -9.89
N GLU A 116 8.31 -18.57 -10.65
CA GLU A 116 9.60 -19.23 -10.90
C GLU A 116 10.45 -19.24 -9.62
#